data_AF-A0AAD5DY92-F1
#
_entry.id   AF-A0AAD5DY92-F1
#
_cell.length_a   1.000
_cell.length_b   1.000
_cell.length_c   1.000
_cell.angle_alpha   90.00
_cell.angle_beta   90.00
_cell.angle_gamma   90.00
#
_symmetry.space_group_name_H-M   'P 1'
#
loop_
_entity.id
_entity.type
_entity.pdbx_description
1 polymer ?
#
loop_
_entity_poly.entity_id
_entity_poly.type
_entity_poly.pdbx_seq_one_letter_code
_entity_poly.pdbx_strand_id
1 'polypeptide(L)'
;MIASVKEAVDAGLPLSSLSWHTAEDIPSSRLSESASGVVRSVAFNDVVLQLGRVAEGTNGLEEDYIEHDDQGAFNLDALGIATHKLLCVAAYLQQLCAVQLLLLLHPAAAVRPDAWRWLPVHSAAVGGSVPVLRLLLAVAPETALARETEDEDTPLYKALRRGNDEAALYLIGATPAESALEALLWAWSSWRRDMSKAQAQFAEFVITHCPLPNELWQQVPLPCPGLGRALPTALRHSHAQARMLVQHLPPADVAVLHTALLSLVRQQRTSGVALPPLLLERILCMAWA
;
A
#
# COMPACT_ATOMS: atom_id res chain seq x y z
N MET A 1 24.97 2.40 29.66
CA MET A 1 24.02 1.35 29.26
C MET A 1 23.55 1.68 27.86
N ILE A 2 23.63 0.75 26.91
CA ILE A 2 22.99 0.91 25.61
C ILE A 2 21.51 0.65 25.86
N ALA A 3 20.78 1.70 26.23
CA ALA A 3 19.32 1.63 26.32
C ALA A 3 18.78 1.56 24.88
N SER A 4 17.74 0.77 24.64
CA SER A 4 17.05 0.82 23.35
C SER A 4 16.53 2.24 23.12
N VAL A 5 16.38 2.65 21.85
CA VAL A 5 15.88 4.01 21.54
C VAL A 5 14.56 4.29 22.25
N LYS A 6 13.71 3.26 22.41
CA LYS A 6 12.48 3.32 23.18
C LYS A 6 12.71 3.60 24.68
N GLU A 7 13.62 2.88 25.33
CA GLU A 7 13.94 3.09 26.76
C GLU A 7 14.55 4.47 27.03
N ALA A 8 15.38 4.99 26.12
CA ALA A 8 15.97 6.31 26.26
C ALA A 8 14.95 7.44 26.07
N VAL A 9 13.99 7.22 25.16
CA VAL A 9 12.82 8.09 24.96
C VAL A 9 11.92 8.06 26.19
N ASP A 10 11.53 6.88 26.66
CA ASP A 10 10.59 6.69 27.77
C ASP A 10 11.14 7.30 29.07
N ALA A 11 12.47 7.27 29.25
CA ALA A 11 13.17 7.88 30.37
C ALA A 11 13.44 9.40 30.21
N GLY A 12 13.01 10.01 29.09
CA GLY A 12 13.20 11.43 28.81
C GLY A 12 14.67 11.85 28.77
N LEU A 13 15.56 10.94 28.37
CA LEU A 13 16.99 11.20 28.44
C LEU A 13 17.40 12.28 27.42
N PRO A 14 18.35 13.17 27.79
CA PRO A 14 18.85 14.17 26.88
C PRO A 14 19.61 13.51 25.72
N LEU A 15 19.58 14.12 24.52
CA LEU A 15 20.30 13.63 23.34
C LEU A 15 21.81 13.47 23.58
N SER A 16 22.37 14.17 24.58
CA SER A 16 23.74 14.02 25.08
C SER A 16 24.09 12.64 25.61
N SER A 17 23.09 11.87 26.06
CA SER A 17 23.28 10.54 26.65
C SER A 17 23.21 9.39 25.64
N LEU A 18 22.80 9.69 24.39
CA LEU A 18 22.67 8.72 23.31
C LEU A 18 23.95 8.63 22.48
N SER A 19 24.53 7.44 22.39
CA SER A 19 25.66 7.15 21.51
C SER A 19 25.16 6.74 20.11
N TRP A 20 25.34 7.63 19.14
CA TRP A 20 24.94 7.42 17.75
C TRP A 20 26.00 6.63 16.99
N HIS A 21 25.63 5.45 16.50
CA HIS A 21 26.46 4.62 15.64
C HIS A 21 25.84 4.59 14.24
N THR A 22 26.66 4.72 13.19
CA THR A 22 26.19 4.42 11.82
C THR A 22 26.08 2.90 11.63
N ALA A 23 25.51 2.46 10.51
CA ALA A 23 25.39 1.03 10.17
C ALA A 23 26.75 0.29 10.08
N GLU A 24 27.87 1.01 10.09
CA GLU A 24 29.24 0.48 10.06
C GLU A 24 29.97 0.64 11.41
N ASP A 25 29.24 0.88 12.51
CA ASP A 25 29.80 1.13 13.85
C ASP A 25 30.74 2.35 13.92
N ILE A 26 30.67 3.26 12.94
CA ILE A 26 31.43 4.50 12.96
C ILE A 26 30.65 5.54 13.79
N PRO A 27 31.20 6.07 14.89
CA PRO A 27 30.54 7.13 15.65
C PRO A 27 30.39 8.36 14.75
N SER A 28 29.22 8.99 14.76
CA SER A 28 28.91 10.16 13.93
C SER A 28 29.66 11.42 14.40
N SER A 29 30.98 11.46 14.22
CA SER A 29 31.86 12.56 14.61
C SER A 29 31.88 13.71 13.59
N ARG A 30 30.73 14.10 13.03
CA ARG A 30 30.63 15.19 12.02
C ARG A 30 30.16 16.55 12.57
N LEU A 31 29.87 16.67 13.86
CA LEU A 31 29.57 17.95 14.50
C LEU A 31 30.81 18.43 15.26
N SER A 32 31.19 19.71 15.11
CA SER A 32 32.21 20.32 15.97
C SER A 32 31.80 20.18 17.44
N GLU A 33 32.74 20.08 18.36
CA GLU A 33 32.46 19.88 19.80
C GLU A 33 31.49 20.94 20.37
N SER A 34 31.58 22.18 19.85
CA SER A 34 30.67 23.28 20.14
C SER A 34 29.26 23.09 19.56
N ALA A 35 29.14 22.66 18.30
CA ALA A 35 27.84 22.36 17.67
C ALA A 35 27.19 21.13 18.31
N SER A 36 28.00 20.15 18.68
CA SER A 36 27.58 18.95 19.37
C SER A 36 27.04 19.27 20.77
N GLY A 37 27.69 20.15 21.54
CA GLY A 37 27.19 20.60 22.85
C GLY A 37 25.83 21.30 22.77
N VAL A 38 25.60 22.12 21.75
CA VAL A 38 24.34 22.84 21.52
C VAL A 38 23.22 21.90 21.05
N VAL A 39 23.51 20.95 20.16
CA VAL A 39 22.52 19.96 19.68
C VAL A 39 22.20 18.91 20.76
N ARG A 40 23.16 18.59 21.63
CA ARG A 40 23.04 17.57 22.69
C ARG A 40 22.32 18.05 23.95
N SER A 41 22.08 19.35 24.12
CA SER A 41 21.39 19.90 25.30
C SER A 41 19.86 19.87 25.21
N VAL A 42 19.30 19.56 24.04
CA VAL A 42 17.86 19.53 23.80
C VAL A 42 17.33 18.11 24.04
N ALA A 43 16.23 17.95 24.77
CA ALA A 43 15.60 16.64 24.92
C ALA A 43 15.02 16.19 23.58
N PHE A 44 15.03 14.89 23.29
CA PHE A 44 14.51 14.38 22.02
C PHE A 44 13.05 14.79 21.78
N ASN A 45 12.22 14.79 22.84
CA ASN A 45 10.83 15.24 22.78
C ASN A 45 10.71 16.72 22.40
N ASP A 46 11.62 17.58 22.87
CA ASP A 46 11.63 19.00 22.50
C ASP A 46 11.99 19.17 21.01
N VAL A 47 12.91 18.35 20.49
CA VAL A 47 13.23 18.34 19.06
C VAL A 47 12.02 17.89 18.23
N VAL A 48 11.33 16.83 18.65
CA VAL A 48 10.11 16.35 17.98
C VAL A 48 9.01 17.41 18.00
N LEU A 49 8.81 18.11 19.12
CA LEU A 49 7.86 19.22 19.22
C LEU A 49 8.24 20.40 18.32
N GLN A 50 9.54 20.78 18.27
CA GLN A 50 10.02 21.85 17.41
C GLN A 50 9.90 21.50 15.92
N LEU A 51 10.30 20.29 15.52
CA LEU A 51 10.16 19.81 14.15
C LEU A 51 8.69 19.67 13.76
N GLY A 52 7.83 19.25 14.68
CA GLY A 52 6.38 19.22 14.49
C GLY A 52 5.80 20.60 14.18
N ARG A 53 6.28 21.66 14.86
CA ARG A 53 5.90 23.05 14.56
C ARG A 53 6.46 23.56 13.24
N VAL A 54 7.66 23.14 12.85
CA VAL A 54 8.22 23.48 11.52
C VAL A 54 7.41 22.81 10.41
N ALA A 55 6.94 21.58 10.63
CA ALA A 55 6.08 20.88 9.69
C ALA A 55 4.75 21.64 9.44
N GLU A 56 4.24 22.43 10.39
CA GLU A 56 3.07 23.30 10.21
C GLU A 56 3.28 24.39 9.14
N GLY A 57 4.53 24.83 8.92
CA GLY A 57 4.85 25.90 7.96
C GLY A 57 5.45 25.43 6.63
N THR A 58 5.77 24.14 6.49
CA THR A 58 6.41 23.58 5.28
C THR A 58 5.44 22.97 4.28
N ASN A 59 4.15 23.17 4.50
CA ASN A 59 3.11 22.73 3.58
C ASN A 59 3.12 23.52 2.25
N GLY A 60 4.26 23.84 1.63
CA GLY A 60 4.31 24.48 0.29
C GLY A 60 3.66 23.69 -0.86
N LEU A 61 2.78 22.74 -0.57
CA LEU A 61 1.82 22.06 -1.43
C LEU A 61 0.36 22.59 -1.22
N GLU A 62 0.17 23.67 -0.42
CA GLU A 62 -1.09 24.42 -0.18
C GLU A 62 -1.48 25.31 -1.37
N GLU A 63 -2.20 24.81 -2.36
CA GLU A 63 -2.98 25.71 -3.24
C GLU A 63 -4.47 25.82 -2.85
N ASP A 64 -5.00 24.95 -1.98
CA ASP A 64 -6.43 24.96 -1.59
C ASP A 64 -6.64 24.71 -0.09
N TYR A 65 -6.24 25.66 0.78
CA TYR A 65 -6.45 25.56 2.22
C TYR A 65 -7.58 26.46 2.69
N ILE A 66 -8.57 25.85 3.36
CA ILE A 66 -9.52 26.55 4.23
C ILE A 66 -9.31 25.96 5.63
N GLU A 67 -9.00 26.83 6.60
CA GLU A 67 -8.84 26.46 8.00
C GLU A 67 -10.17 25.89 8.53
N HIS A 68 -10.17 24.63 8.97
CA HIS A 68 -11.26 24.04 9.72
C HIS A 68 -10.80 23.65 11.12
N ASP A 69 -11.54 24.15 12.11
CA ASP A 69 -11.27 24.08 13.54
C ASP A 69 -11.67 22.70 14.07
N ASP A 70 -10.70 21.80 14.23
CA ASP A 70 -10.95 20.38 14.45
C ASP A 70 -11.07 20.05 15.96
N GLN A 71 -12.28 20.21 16.50
CA GLN A 71 -12.65 19.88 17.90
C GLN A 71 -12.98 18.38 18.13
N GLY A 72 -12.36 17.48 17.37
CA GLY A 72 -12.56 16.03 17.47
C GLY A 72 -11.81 15.38 18.64
N ALA A 73 -12.56 14.81 19.59
CA ALA A 73 -12.12 14.20 20.85
C ALA A 73 -11.24 12.94 20.72
N PHE A 74 -9.95 13.11 20.40
CA PHE A 74 -8.91 12.10 20.63
C PHE A 74 -7.87 12.67 21.59
N ASN A 75 -7.82 12.14 22.81
CA ASN A 75 -7.01 12.66 23.91
C ASN A 75 -5.52 12.27 23.75
N LEU A 76 -4.87 12.81 22.72
CA LEU A 76 -3.42 12.74 22.54
C LEU A 76 -2.78 13.97 23.19
N ASP A 77 -1.63 13.77 23.82
CA ASP A 77 -0.82 14.86 24.34
C ASP A 77 -0.16 15.66 23.19
N ALA A 78 0.46 16.79 23.52
CA ALA A 78 1.12 17.65 22.54
C ALA A 78 2.21 16.89 21.74
N LEU A 79 2.86 15.91 22.37
CA LEU A 79 3.84 15.04 21.72
C LEU A 79 3.19 14.12 20.70
N GLY A 80 2.05 13.51 21.00
CA GLY A 80 1.28 12.69 20.08
C GLY A 80 0.80 13.48 18.85
N ILE A 81 0.36 14.72 19.03
CA ILE A 81 0.00 15.62 17.92
C ILE A 81 1.21 15.91 17.02
N ALA A 82 2.34 16.29 17.59
CA ALA A 82 3.57 16.57 16.83
C ALA A 82 4.10 15.31 16.13
N THR A 83 4.06 14.16 16.81
CA THR A 83 4.51 12.87 16.29
C THR A 83 3.65 12.45 15.11
N HIS A 84 2.33 12.59 15.20
CA HIS A 84 1.42 12.29 14.08
C HIS A 84 1.75 13.13 12.84
N LYS A 85 1.91 14.45 12.99
CA LYS A 85 2.27 15.34 11.87
C LYS A 85 3.57 14.92 11.19
N LEU A 86 4.61 14.68 12.00
CA LEU A 86 5.90 14.20 11.49
C LEU A 86 5.80 12.82 10.86
N LEU A 87 4.91 11.96 11.37
CA LEU A 87 4.67 10.62 10.85
C LEU A 87 4.04 10.68 9.46
N CYS A 88 3.08 11.58 9.22
CA CYS A 88 2.50 11.82 7.89
C CYS A 88 3.56 12.29 6.88
N VAL A 89 4.40 13.27 7.26
CA VAL A 89 5.49 13.78 6.41
C VAL A 89 6.53 12.69 6.12
N ALA A 90 6.98 11.97 7.15
CA ALA A 90 7.94 10.88 7.01
C ALA A 90 7.39 9.75 6.13
N ALA A 91 6.10 9.43 6.27
CA ALA A 91 5.42 8.44 5.47
C ALA A 91 5.33 8.84 3.99
N TYR A 92 4.96 10.10 3.72
CA TYR A 92 4.93 10.66 2.36
C TYR A 92 6.31 10.66 1.70
N LEU A 93 7.36 11.06 2.45
CA LEU A 93 8.75 11.08 1.99
C LEU A 93 9.42 9.69 2.01
N GLN A 94 8.67 8.62 2.30
CA GLN A 94 9.13 7.23 2.31
C GLN A 94 10.27 6.92 3.30
N GLN A 95 10.39 7.70 4.38
CA GLN A 95 11.48 7.59 5.35
C GLN A 95 11.18 6.53 6.41
N LEU A 96 11.42 5.26 6.07
CA LEU A 96 11.11 4.11 6.95
C LEU A 96 11.70 4.24 8.37
N CYS A 97 12.97 4.64 8.49
CA CYS A 97 13.62 4.77 9.80
C CYS A 97 12.95 5.84 10.67
N ALA A 98 12.55 6.97 10.06
CA ALA A 98 11.85 8.03 10.78
C ALA A 98 10.46 7.56 11.24
N VAL A 99 9.71 6.87 10.37
CA VAL A 99 8.42 6.27 10.70
C VAL A 99 8.55 5.28 11.87
N GLN A 100 9.57 4.41 11.85
CA GLN A 100 9.83 3.47 12.95
C GLN A 100 10.09 4.19 14.28
N LEU A 101 10.94 5.21 14.26
CA LEU A 101 11.25 5.99 15.46
C LEU A 101 10.01 6.70 16.01
N LEU A 102 9.24 7.36 15.15
CA LEU A 102 8.03 8.09 15.54
C LEU A 102 6.94 7.15 16.09
N LEU A 103 6.78 5.95 15.52
CA LEU A 103 5.86 4.94 16.05
C LEU A 103 6.32 4.35 17.39
N LEU A 104 7.62 4.27 17.64
CA LEU A 104 8.16 3.89 18.95
C LEU A 104 7.89 4.97 20.00
N LEU A 105 7.95 6.25 19.62
CA LEU A 105 7.62 7.38 20.50
C LEU A 105 6.14 7.38 20.89
N HIS A 106 5.26 7.30 19.89
CA HIS A 106 3.84 7.47 20.11
C HIS A 106 3.02 6.62 19.11
N PRO A 107 2.81 5.32 19.38
CA PRO A 107 2.16 4.42 18.43
C PRO A 107 0.72 4.84 18.10
N ALA A 108 0.00 5.44 19.06
CA ALA A 108 -1.35 5.96 18.82
C ALA A 108 -1.41 7.14 17.82
N ALA A 109 -0.26 7.68 17.39
CA ALA A 109 -0.21 8.67 16.32
C ALA A 109 -0.54 8.08 14.94
N ALA A 110 -0.48 6.74 14.78
CA ALA A 110 -0.79 6.04 13.54
C ALA A 110 -2.28 6.05 13.14
N VAL A 111 -3.17 6.24 14.12
CA VAL A 111 -4.63 6.15 13.95
C VAL A 111 -5.31 7.51 14.02
N ARG A 112 -4.55 8.61 14.12
CA ARG A 112 -5.11 9.95 14.13
C ARG A 112 -5.23 10.47 12.70
N PRO A 113 -6.33 11.15 12.34
CA PRO A 113 -6.38 12.04 11.20
C PRO A 113 -5.61 13.36 11.43
N ASP A 114 -5.06 13.93 10.36
CA ASP A 114 -4.62 15.32 10.29
C ASP A 114 -5.80 16.27 9.96
N ALA A 115 -5.51 17.54 9.66
CA ALA A 115 -6.52 18.56 9.38
C ALA A 115 -7.39 18.26 8.14
N TRP A 116 -6.91 17.46 7.17
CA TRP A 116 -7.72 16.98 6.04
C TRP A 116 -8.27 15.58 6.26
N ARG A 117 -8.20 15.15 7.51
CA ARG A 117 -8.58 13.83 7.96
C ARG A 117 -7.76 12.71 7.31
N TRP A 118 -6.51 12.99 6.95
CA TRP A 118 -5.58 11.98 6.47
C TRP A 118 -4.90 11.29 7.64
N LEU A 119 -4.99 9.98 7.63
CA LEU A 119 -4.11 9.12 8.43
C LEU A 119 -2.73 8.98 7.77
N PRO A 120 -1.68 8.64 8.54
CA PRO A 120 -0.34 8.41 7.99
C PRO A 120 -0.29 7.33 6.90
N VAL A 121 -1.23 6.37 6.93
CA VAL A 121 -1.37 5.35 5.88
C VAL A 121 -1.78 5.96 4.52
N HIS A 122 -2.58 7.04 4.50
CA HIS A 122 -2.88 7.78 3.28
C HIS A 122 -1.62 8.47 2.75
N SER A 123 -0.86 9.14 3.62
CA SER A 123 0.40 9.78 3.25
C SER A 123 1.40 8.74 2.70
N ALA A 124 1.49 7.56 3.32
CA ALA A 124 2.33 6.46 2.83
C ALA A 124 1.88 5.92 1.46
N ALA A 125 0.57 5.84 1.24
CA ALA A 125 -0.02 5.40 -0.02
C ALA A 125 0.30 6.38 -1.17
N VAL A 126 0.22 7.69 -0.90
CA VAL A 126 0.65 8.74 -1.85
C VAL A 126 2.16 8.80 -1.99
N GLY A 127 2.91 8.50 -0.93
CA GLY A 127 4.36 8.36 -1.00
C GLY A 127 4.78 7.18 -1.88
N GLY A 128 4.06 6.05 -1.80
CA GLY A 128 4.30 4.85 -2.61
C GLY A 128 5.21 3.81 -1.96
N SER A 129 5.55 3.96 -0.68
CA SER A 129 6.50 3.07 0.02
C SER A 129 5.81 1.85 0.63
N VAL A 130 5.97 0.68 0.01
CA VAL A 130 5.46 -0.60 0.53
C VAL A 130 6.01 -0.93 1.92
N PRO A 131 7.31 -0.73 2.24
CA PRO A 131 7.82 -0.97 3.60
C PRO A 131 7.14 -0.11 4.66
N VAL A 132 6.88 1.17 4.37
CA VAL A 132 6.18 2.08 5.29
C VAL A 132 4.72 1.68 5.46
N LEU A 133 4.02 1.38 4.36
CA LEU A 133 2.65 0.88 4.39
C LEU A 133 2.54 -0.40 5.22
N ARG A 134 3.47 -1.34 5.03
CA ARG A 134 3.51 -2.59 5.79
C ARG A 134 3.68 -2.33 7.28
N LEU A 135 4.56 -1.41 7.66
CA LEU A 135 4.77 -1.05 9.06
C LEU A 135 3.53 -0.39 9.68
N LEU A 136 2.94 0.59 8.99
CA LEU A 136 1.76 1.29 9.49
C LEU A 136 0.56 0.35 9.64
N LEU A 137 0.29 -0.50 8.66
CA LEU A 137 -0.80 -1.48 8.72
C LEU A 137 -0.53 -2.62 9.71
N ALA A 138 0.73 -2.91 10.05
CA ALA A 138 1.03 -3.85 11.13
C ALA A 138 0.73 -3.25 12.51
N VAL A 139 0.88 -1.93 12.68
CA VAL A 139 0.57 -1.22 13.93
C VAL A 139 -0.91 -0.91 14.05
N ALA A 140 -1.56 -0.51 12.95
CA ALA A 140 -2.93 -0.03 12.90
C ALA A 140 -3.68 -0.61 11.68
N PRO A 141 -3.98 -1.92 11.67
CA PRO A 141 -4.60 -2.61 10.54
C PRO A 141 -5.97 -2.04 10.14
N GLU A 142 -6.74 -1.53 11.10
CA GLU A 142 -8.06 -0.91 10.90
C GLU A 142 -8.01 0.30 9.96
N THR A 143 -6.85 0.94 9.81
CA THR A 143 -6.67 2.12 8.97
C THR A 143 -6.60 1.80 7.47
N ALA A 144 -6.48 0.51 7.09
CA ALA A 144 -6.43 0.07 5.69
C ALA A 144 -7.68 0.48 4.88
N LEU A 145 -8.82 0.60 5.55
CA LEU A 145 -10.12 0.95 4.97
C LEU A 145 -10.62 2.31 5.43
N ALA A 146 -9.79 3.09 6.11
CA ALA A 146 -10.20 4.39 6.59
C ALA A 146 -10.62 5.29 5.41
N ARG A 147 -11.78 5.92 5.55
CA ARG A 147 -12.36 6.88 4.59
C ARG A 147 -12.51 8.25 5.23
N GLU A 148 -11.65 8.54 6.20
CA GLU A 148 -11.81 9.74 7.01
C GLU A 148 -11.54 11.01 6.22
N THR A 149 -10.79 10.93 5.11
CA THR A 149 -10.46 12.08 4.26
C THR A 149 -11.71 12.81 3.76
N GLU A 150 -11.57 14.10 3.43
CA GLU A 150 -12.67 14.91 2.89
C GLU A 150 -13.31 14.32 1.61
N ASP A 151 -12.50 13.64 0.79
CA ASP A 151 -12.94 12.95 -0.43
C ASP A 151 -13.57 11.56 -0.14
N GLU A 152 -13.62 11.12 1.12
CA GLU A 152 -13.92 9.73 1.53
C GLU A 152 -12.98 8.67 0.91
N ASP A 153 -11.81 9.10 0.43
CA ASP A 153 -10.84 8.24 -0.21
C ASP A 153 -10.20 7.27 0.78
N THR A 154 -10.08 6.01 0.37
CA THR A 154 -9.26 5.02 1.06
C THR A 154 -7.77 5.19 0.74
N PRO A 155 -6.85 4.61 1.54
CA PRO A 155 -5.43 4.60 1.20
C PRO A 155 -5.18 3.99 -0.18
N LEU A 156 -5.90 2.92 -0.55
CA LEU A 156 -5.80 2.31 -1.88
C LEU A 156 -6.18 3.31 -2.97
N TYR A 157 -7.28 4.06 -2.79
CA TYR A 157 -7.69 5.09 -3.74
C TYR A 157 -6.62 6.16 -3.93
N LYS A 158 -5.99 6.63 -2.84
CA LYS A 158 -4.88 7.60 -2.92
C LYS A 158 -3.65 7.04 -3.65
N ALA A 159 -3.27 5.79 -3.38
CA ALA A 159 -2.17 5.12 -4.08
C ALA A 159 -2.46 4.98 -5.58
N LEU A 160 -3.68 4.58 -5.91
CA LEU A 160 -4.17 4.54 -7.28
C LEU A 160 -4.08 5.94 -7.89
N ARG A 161 -4.80 6.94 -7.37
CA ARG A 161 -4.85 8.32 -7.89
C ARG A 161 -3.47 8.93 -8.17
N ARG A 162 -2.47 8.61 -7.35
CA ARG A 162 -1.07 9.07 -7.52
C ARG A 162 -0.26 8.26 -8.55
N GLY A 163 -0.70 7.06 -8.90
CA GLY A 163 -0.04 6.14 -9.83
C GLY A 163 1.05 5.29 -9.18
N ASN A 164 0.95 5.05 -7.87
CA ASN A 164 1.92 4.25 -7.12
C ASN A 164 1.56 2.76 -7.19
N ASP A 165 1.93 2.10 -8.28
CA ASP A 165 1.53 0.73 -8.58
C ASP A 165 1.93 -0.27 -7.47
N GLU A 166 3.17 -0.23 -6.98
CA GLU A 166 3.62 -1.17 -5.93
C GLU A 166 2.83 -1.01 -4.62
N ALA A 167 2.55 0.22 -4.22
CA ALA A 167 1.72 0.52 -3.05
C ALA A 167 0.28 0.06 -3.27
N ALA A 168 -0.29 0.30 -4.45
CA ALA A 168 -1.63 -0.16 -4.80
C ALA A 168 -1.74 -1.69 -4.76
N LEU A 169 -0.78 -2.41 -5.36
CA LEU A 169 -0.75 -3.88 -5.34
C LEU A 169 -0.67 -4.43 -3.91
N TYR A 170 0.18 -3.82 -3.07
CA TYR A 170 0.26 -4.19 -1.67
C TYR A 170 -1.06 -3.96 -0.93
N LEU A 171 -1.70 -2.80 -1.15
CA LEU A 171 -2.98 -2.44 -0.52
C LEU A 171 -4.16 -3.29 -1.02
N ILE A 172 -4.15 -3.72 -2.29
CA ILE A 172 -5.12 -4.69 -2.82
C ILE A 172 -5.05 -5.99 -2.02
N GLY A 173 -3.85 -6.50 -1.73
CA GLY A 173 -3.70 -7.70 -0.91
C GLY A 173 -4.03 -7.50 0.58
N ALA A 174 -3.92 -6.25 1.08
CA ALA A 174 -4.19 -5.91 2.48
C ALA A 174 -5.64 -5.50 2.76
N THR A 175 -6.49 -5.37 1.74
CA THR A 175 -7.89 -4.95 1.86
C THR A 175 -8.85 -6.04 1.37
N PRO A 176 -10.11 -6.10 1.85
CA PRO A 176 -11.08 -7.07 1.35
C PRO A 176 -11.40 -6.87 -0.14
N ALA A 177 -11.79 -7.95 -0.80
CA ALA A 177 -12.03 -7.97 -2.25
C ALA A 177 -13.07 -6.92 -2.71
N GLU A 178 -14.14 -6.70 -1.94
CA GLU A 178 -15.20 -5.73 -2.29
C GLU A 178 -14.66 -4.30 -2.35
N SER A 179 -13.97 -3.87 -1.29
CA SER A 179 -13.39 -2.53 -1.19
C SER A 179 -12.26 -2.31 -2.20
N ALA A 180 -11.44 -3.35 -2.43
CA ALA A 180 -10.39 -3.31 -3.43
C ALA A 180 -10.98 -3.14 -4.84
N LEU A 181 -12.05 -3.88 -5.17
CA LEU A 181 -12.72 -3.80 -6.46
C LEU A 181 -13.35 -2.42 -6.69
N GLU A 182 -14.02 -1.86 -5.69
CA GLU A 182 -14.61 -0.52 -5.76
C GLU A 182 -13.56 0.55 -6.15
N ALA A 183 -12.40 0.53 -5.48
CA ALA A 183 -11.31 1.45 -5.77
C ALA A 183 -10.72 1.24 -7.19
N LEU A 184 -10.59 -0.02 -7.62
CA LEU A 184 -10.13 -0.36 -8.97
C LEU A 184 -11.11 0.07 -10.06
N LEU A 185 -12.42 -0.06 -9.82
CA LEU A 185 -13.46 0.38 -10.75
C LEU A 185 -13.50 1.90 -10.89
N TRP A 186 -13.33 2.63 -9.78
CA TRP A 186 -13.16 4.07 -9.83
C TRP A 186 -11.94 4.43 -10.69
N ALA A 187 -10.79 3.82 -10.41
CA ALA A 187 -9.55 4.08 -11.13
C ALA A 187 -9.68 3.75 -12.64
N TRP A 188 -10.36 2.66 -12.96
CA TRP A 188 -10.69 2.27 -14.33
C TRP A 188 -11.54 3.32 -15.06
N SER A 189 -12.55 3.87 -14.38
CA SER A 189 -13.43 4.90 -14.95
C SER A 189 -12.68 6.23 -15.18
N SER A 190 -11.79 6.59 -14.26
CA SER A 190 -11.03 7.85 -14.27
C SER A 190 -9.87 7.86 -15.26
N TRP A 191 -9.20 6.72 -15.48
CA TRP A 191 -8.03 6.62 -16.36
C TRP A 191 -8.30 6.00 -17.72
N ARG A 192 -9.50 6.19 -18.27
CA ARG A 192 -9.91 5.62 -19.57
C ARG A 192 -8.92 5.85 -20.72
N ARG A 193 -7.98 6.80 -20.58
CA ARG A 193 -6.94 7.15 -21.56
C ARG A 193 -5.62 6.34 -21.44
N ASP A 194 -5.25 5.84 -20.26
CA ASP A 194 -4.00 5.09 -20.06
C ASP A 194 -4.29 3.68 -19.49
N MET A 195 -4.82 2.84 -20.38
CA MET A 195 -5.37 1.52 -20.07
C MET A 195 -4.34 0.52 -19.52
N SER A 196 -3.04 0.72 -19.77
CA SER A 196 -2.00 -0.28 -19.51
C SER A 196 -1.76 -0.56 -18.01
N LYS A 197 -1.86 0.46 -17.14
CA LYS A 197 -1.53 0.35 -15.71
C LYS A 197 -2.67 -0.26 -14.88
N ALA A 198 -3.89 0.22 -15.08
CA ALA A 198 -5.07 -0.31 -14.38
C ALA A 198 -5.30 -1.81 -14.64
N GLN A 199 -4.93 -2.29 -15.84
CA GLN A 199 -5.05 -3.69 -16.25
C GLN A 199 -4.22 -4.65 -15.40
N ALA A 200 -2.98 -4.28 -15.04
CA ALA A 200 -2.11 -5.11 -14.22
C ALA A 200 -2.67 -5.30 -12.80
N GLN A 201 -3.38 -4.29 -12.29
CA GLN A 201 -3.94 -4.28 -10.94
C GLN A 201 -5.17 -5.21 -10.84
N PHE A 202 -6.01 -5.30 -11.88
CA PHE A 202 -7.11 -6.29 -11.93
C PHE A 202 -6.60 -7.73 -11.94
N ALA A 203 -5.50 -8.01 -12.65
CA ALA A 203 -4.89 -9.33 -12.62
C ALA A 203 -4.38 -9.68 -11.22
N GLU A 204 -3.71 -8.75 -10.55
CA GLU A 204 -3.25 -8.97 -9.17
C GLU A 204 -4.42 -9.15 -8.21
N PHE A 205 -5.47 -8.34 -8.33
CA PHE A 205 -6.70 -8.49 -7.57
C PHE A 205 -7.29 -9.90 -7.65
N VAL A 206 -7.42 -10.45 -8.86
CA VAL A 206 -7.90 -11.83 -9.02
C VAL A 206 -6.91 -12.84 -8.43
N ILE A 207 -5.60 -12.60 -8.52
CA ILE A 207 -4.58 -13.49 -7.94
C ILE A 207 -4.67 -13.50 -6.41
N THR A 208 -4.85 -12.35 -5.77
CA THR A 208 -4.84 -12.21 -4.31
C THR A 208 -6.16 -12.65 -3.67
N HIS A 209 -7.29 -12.43 -4.35
CA HIS A 209 -8.64 -12.64 -3.79
C HIS A 209 -9.37 -13.87 -4.32
N CYS A 210 -8.72 -14.74 -5.09
CA CYS A 210 -9.33 -15.98 -5.54
C CYS A 210 -9.59 -16.94 -4.36
N PRO A 211 -10.76 -17.60 -4.27
CA PRO A 211 -11.89 -17.58 -5.21
C PRO A 211 -12.79 -16.35 -5.04
N LEU A 212 -13.18 -15.74 -6.16
CA LEU A 212 -14.09 -14.60 -6.17
C LEU A 212 -15.56 -15.06 -6.28
N PRO A 213 -16.48 -14.48 -5.51
CA PRO A 213 -17.91 -14.70 -5.71
C PRO A 213 -18.38 -14.16 -7.06
N ASN A 214 -19.50 -14.69 -7.57
CA ASN A 214 -20.01 -14.36 -8.91
C ASN A 214 -20.41 -12.88 -9.03
N GLU A 215 -20.85 -12.29 -7.93
CA GLU A 215 -21.25 -10.88 -7.82
C GLU A 215 -20.07 -9.95 -8.09
N LEU A 216 -18.86 -10.32 -7.63
CA LEU A 216 -17.64 -9.55 -7.90
C LEU A 216 -17.14 -9.77 -9.32
N TRP A 217 -17.26 -10.98 -9.86
CA TRP A 217 -16.94 -11.25 -11.26
C TRP A 217 -17.75 -10.40 -12.23
N GLN A 218 -19.07 -10.25 -11.99
CA GLN A 218 -19.95 -9.44 -12.84
C GLN A 218 -19.56 -7.95 -12.90
N GLN A 219 -18.87 -7.46 -11.87
CA GLN A 219 -18.41 -6.08 -11.79
C GLN A 219 -17.05 -5.88 -12.48
N VAL A 220 -16.25 -6.94 -12.69
CA VAL A 220 -14.98 -6.84 -13.41
C VAL A 220 -15.25 -6.37 -14.85
N PRO A 221 -14.52 -5.35 -15.36
CA PRO A 221 -14.78 -4.84 -16.70
C PRO A 221 -14.63 -5.89 -17.82
N LEU A 222 -15.28 -5.63 -18.95
CA LEU A 222 -15.29 -6.50 -20.14
C LEU A 222 -15.00 -5.66 -21.40
N PRO A 223 -13.93 -5.94 -22.17
CA PRO A 223 -12.81 -6.84 -21.87
C PRO A 223 -11.76 -6.21 -20.92
N CYS A 224 -11.06 -7.04 -20.14
CA CYS A 224 -9.93 -6.68 -19.28
C CYS A 224 -8.62 -7.29 -19.82
N PRO A 225 -7.84 -6.55 -20.64
CA PRO A 225 -6.53 -7.03 -21.06
C PRO A 225 -5.60 -7.27 -19.87
N GLY A 226 -4.70 -8.23 -19.98
CA GLY A 226 -3.74 -8.57 -18.92
C GLY A 226 -4.28 -9.50 -17.82
N LEU A 227 -5.61 -9.69 -17.72
CA LEU A 227 -6.24 -10.60 -16.76
C LEU A 227 -5.78 -12.06 -16.92
N GLY A 228 -5.30 -12.43 -18.10
CA GLY A 228 -4.75 -13.77 -18.40
C GLY A 228 -3.61 -14.20 -17.47
N ARG A 229 -2.90 -13.24 -16.85
CA ARG A 229 -1.88 -13.54 -15.82
C ARG A 229 -2.45 -14.26 -14.59
N ALA A 230 -3.74 -14.06 -14.29
CA ALA A 230 -4.41 -14.71 -13.16
C ALA A 230 -4.96 -16.10 -13.50
N LEU A 231 -4.91 -16.52 -14.78
CA LEU A 231 -5.42 -17.81 -15.26
C LEU A 231 -4.82 -19.03 -14.52
N PRO A 232 -3.50 -19.10 -14.26
CA PRO A 232 -2.93 -20.21 -13.48
C PRO A 232 -3.50 -20.29 -12.06
N THR A 233 -3.77 -19.14 -11.43
CA THR A 233 -4.37 -19.07 -10.09
C THR A 233 -5.83 -19.48 -10.13
N ALA A 234 -6.63 -18.93 -11.04
CA ALA A 234 -8.03 -19.33 -11.22
C ALA A 234 -8.18 -20.84 -11.46
N LEU A 235 -7.33 -21.42 -12.33
CA LEU A 235 -7.30 -22.87 -12.59
C LEU A 235 -6.84 -23.71 -11.40
N ARG A 236 -6.07 -23.16 -10.44
CA ARG A 236 -5.70 -23.86 -9.21
C ARG A 236 -6.88 -23.95 -8.24
N HIS A 237 -7.76 -22.95 -8.23
CA HIS A 237 -8.92 -22.92 -7.35
C HIS A 237 -10.12 -23.68 -7.93
N SER A 238 -10.54 -23.38 -9.17
CA SER A 238 -11.68 -24.06 -9.79
C SER A 238 -11.76 -23.82 -11.31
N HIS A 239 -12.25 -24.82 -12.04
CA HIS A 239 -12.64 -24.66 -13.44
C HIS A 239 -13.70 -23.54 -13.62
N ALA A 240 -14.64 -23.38 -12.69
CA ALA A 240 -15.63 -22.31 -12.78
C ALA A 240 -14.98 -20.91 -12.77
N GLN A 241 -14.00 -20.70 -11.89
CA GLN A 241 -13.25 -19.43 -11.80
C GLN A 241 -12.44 -19.18 -13.07
N ALA A 242 -11.82 -20.22 -13.63
CA ALA A 242 -11.08 -20.10 -14.89
C ALA A 242 -12.01 -19.78 -16.08
N ARG A 243 -13.23 -20.34 -16.11
CA ARG A 243 -14.24 -19.97 -17.12
C ARG A 243 -14.63 -18.50 -17.01
N MET A 244 -14.97 -18.06 -15.81
CA MET A 244 -15.28 -16.65 -15.56
C MET A 244 -14.11 -15.77 -16.04
N LEU A 245 -12.88 -16.07 -15.64
CA LEU A 245 -11.71 -15.30 -16.08
C LEU A 245 -11.58 -15.22 -17.61
N VAL A 246 -11.74 -16.34 -18.32
CA VAL A 246 -11.63 -16.39 -19.79
C VAL A 246 -12.69 -15.52 -20.47
N GLN A 247 -13.90 -15.40 -19.90
CA GLN A 247 -14.95 -14.51 -20.42
C GLN A 247 -14.57 -13.03 -20.37
N HIS A 248 -13.70 -12.65 -19.43
CA HIS A 248 -13.20 -11.28 -19.31
C HIS A 248 -11.95 -11.00 -20.17
N LEU A 249 -11.38 -12.01 -20.84
CA LEU A 249 -10.22 -11.81 -21.69
C LEU A 249 -10.58 -11.13 -23.01
N PRO A 250 -9.66 -10.31 -23.57
CA PRO A 250 -9.79 -9.84 -24.94
C PRO A 250 -9.96 -10.99 -25.94
N PRO A 251 -10.74 -10.82 -27.02
CA PRO A 251 -10.98 -11.88 -28.00
C PRO A 251 -9.69 -12.38 -28.67
N ALA A 252 -8.68 -11.50 -28.81
CA ALA A 252 -7.35 -11.88 -29.30
C ALA A 252 -6.66 -12.89 -28.38
N ASP A 253 -6.71 -12.67 -27.06
CA ASP A 253 -6.10 -13.54 -26.07
C ASP A 253 -6.83 -14.89 -26.01
N VAL A 254 -8.17 -14.87 -26.11
CA VAL A 254 -8.98 -16.09 -26.22
C VAL A 254 -8.61 -16.89 -27.49
N ALA A 255 -8.42 -16.22 -28.62
CA ALA A 255 -7.99 -16.88 -29.86
C ALA A 255 -6.58 -17.50 -29.73
N VAL A 256 -5.64 -16.81 -29.08
CA VAL A 256 -4.31 -17.35 -28.77
C VAL A 256 -4.42 -18.59 -27.88
N LEU A 257 -5.26 -18.55 -26.84
CA LEU A 257 -5.53 -19.73 -26.01
C LEU A 257 -6.10 -20.87 -26.85
N HIS A 258 -7.16 -20.62 -27.63
CA HIS A 258 -7.78 -21.65 -28.48
C HIS A 258 -6.80 -22.26 -29.48
N THR A 259 -5.97 -21.46 -30.15
CA THR A 259 -4.96 -21.95 -31.09
C THR A 259 -3.90 -22.81 -30.39
N ALA A 260 -3.45 -22.42 -29.21
CA ALA A 260 -2.54 -23.22 -28.39
C ALA A 260 -3.16 -24.54 -27.93
N LEU A 261 -4.45 -24.54 -27.57
CA LEU A 261 -5.16 -25.77 -27.21
C LEU A 261 -5.30 -26.71 -28.41
N LEU A 262 -5.65 -26.18 -29.59
CA LEU A 262 -5.76 -26.97 -30.82
C LEU A 262 -4.41 -27.55 -31.27
N SER A 263 -3.32 -26.78 -31.16
CA SER A 263 -1.98 -27.26 -31.50
C SER A 263 -1.54 -28.39 -30.56
N LEU A 264 -1.84 -28.26 -29.27
CA LEU A 264 -1.53 -29.26 -28.25
C LEU A 264 -2.34 -30.55 -28.45
N VAL A 265 -3.63 -30.45 -28.76
CA VAL A 265 -4.47 -31.62 -29.13
C VAL A 265 -3.98 -32.29 -30.41
N ARG A 266 -3.57 -31.50 -31.42
CA ARG A 266 -3.00 -32.05 -32.66
C ARG A 266 -1.69 -32.80 -32.38
N GLN A 267 -0.81 -32.23 -31.55
CA GLN A 267 0.45 -32.85 -31.17
C GLN A 267 0.25 -34.13 -30.33
N GLN A 268 -0.79 -34.16 -29.48
CA GLN A 268 -1.20 -35.36 -28.76
C GLN A 268 -1.55 -36.50 -29.72
N ARG A 269 -2.35 -36.20 -30.75
CA ARG A 269 -2.75 -37.20 -31.76
C ARG A 269 -1.57 -37.71 -32.58
N THR A 270 -0.61 -36.87 -32.92
CA THR A 270 0.56 -37.28 -33.71
C THR A 270 1.61 -38.03 -32.91
N SER A 271 1.75 -37.74 -31.62
CA SER A 271 2.74 -38.39 -30.74
C SER A 271 2.22 -39.65 -30.04
N GLY A 272 0.90 -39.87 -30.00
CA GLY A 272 0.27 -41.00 -29.31
C GLY A 272 0.38 -40.94 -27.78
N VAL A 273 0.89 -39.84 -27.22
CA VAL A 273 1.01 -39.65 -25.77
C VAL A 273 -0.33 -39.17 -25.20
N ALA A 274 -0.91 -39.91 -24.26
CA ALA A 274 -2.12 -39.47 -23.58
C ALA A 274 -1.80 -38.32 -22.62
N LEU A 275 -2.56 -37.21 -22.70
CA LEU A 275 -2.46 -36.13 -21.72
C LEU A 275 -3.03 -36.58 -20.38
N PRO A 276 -2.47 -36.11 -19.26
CA PRO A 276 -3.10 -36.29 -17.96
C PRO A 276 -4.54 -35.77 -17.97
N PRO A 277 -5.51 -36.48 -17.36
CA PRO A 277 -6.92 -36.08 -17.36
C PRO A 277 -7.15 -34.67 -16.80
N LEU A 278 -6.36 -34.26 -15.80
CA LEU A 278 -6.38 -32.90 -15.25
C LEU A 278 -6.04 -31.82 -16.29
N LEU A 279 -5.17 -32.13 -17.26
CA LEU A 279 -4.82 -31.21 -18.33
C LEU A 279 -5.98 -31.10 -19.33
N LEU A 280 -6.65 -32.23 -19.62
CA LEU A 280 -7.83 -32.26 -20.48
C LEU A 280 -9.00 -31.45 -19.90
N GLU A 281 -9.27 -31.57 -18.60
CA GLU A 281 -10.32 -30.81 -17.92
C GLU A 281 -10.04 -29.30 -17.96
N ARG A 282 -8.79 -28.89 -17.72
CA ARG A 282 -8.37 -27.47 -17.82
C ARG A 282 -8.51 -26.94 -19.25
N ILE A 283 -8.21 -27.75 -20.26
CA ILE A 283 -8.38 -27.40 -21.67
C ILE A 283 -9.87 -27.21 -22.02
N LEU A 284 -10.73 -28.15 -21.62
CA LEU A 284 -12.16 -28.11 -21.89
C LEU A 284 -12.84 -26.93 -21.20
N CYS A 285 -12.43 -26.65 -19.96
CA CYS A 285 -12.87 -25.49 -19.21
C CYS A 285 -12.62 -24.18 -19.96
N MET A 286 -11.45 -24.01 -20.57
CA MET A 286 -11.10 -22.75 -21.27
C MET A 286 -11.70 -22.63 -22.67
N ALA A 287 -11.94 -23.76 -23.36
CA ALA A 287 -12.45 -23.75 -24.73
C ALA A 287 -13.98 -23.50 -24.84
N TRP A 288 -14.71 -23.56 -23.72
CA TRP A 288 -16.17 -23.44 -23.65
C TRP A 288 -16.62 -22.31 -22.70
N ALA A 289 -15.70 -21.40 -22.38
CA ALA A 289 -15.96 -20.20 -21.58
C ALA A 289 -16.51 -19.08 -22.48
#